data_AF-A0A7C7PXN7-F1
#
_entry.id   AF-A0A7C7PXN7-F1
#
_cell.length_a   1.000
_cell.length_b   1.000
_cell.length_c   1.000
_cell.angle_alpha   90.00
_cell.angle_beta   90.00
_cell.angle_gamma   90.00
#
_symmetry.space_group_name_H-M   'P 1'
#
loop_
_entity.id
_entity.type
_entity.pdbx_description
1 polymer ?
#
loop_
_entity_poly.entity_id
_entity_poly.type
_entity_poly.pdbx_seq_one_letter_code
_entity_poly.pdbx_strand_id
1 'polypeptide(L)'
;AEFGIAHDRVYTLEHLWLQSFDVKSRSKHEEDQIHVKIGLSEFLRAEYGDIVRVVLPHPQESGNFTLDVDEDSDDEQLSSVAPPLAGDEIGLGELLITVRTTKDRILINAPFPCKVLELNGDVEDNSDLVNDEAYGDGWCIIVKPHDFDQDQFLNVEEYIEMLNEL
;
A
#
# COMPACT_ATOMS: atom_id res chain seq x y z
N ALA A 1 1.57 -16.31 -18.01
CA ALA A 1 2.33 -16.27 -16.75
C ALA A 1 1.45 -16.95 -15.71
N GLU A 2 1.94 -17.98 -15.03
CA GLU A 2 1.26 -18.52 -13.85
C GLU A 2 1.49 -17.49 -12.73
N PHE A 3 0.42 -16.91 -12.19
CA PHE A 3 0.48 -16.02 -11.03
C PHE A 3 -0.02 -16.81 -9.80
N GLY A 4 0.57 -16.55 -8.65
CA GLY A 4 0.15 -17.14 -7.38
C GLY A 4 -1.01 -16.36 -6.77
N ILE A 5 -1.75 -17.02 -5.87
CA ILE A 5 -2.73 -16.39 -5.00
C ILE A 5 -2.51 -16.96 -3.60
N ALA A 6 -2.14 -16.10 -2.65
CA ALA A 6 -1.94 -16.50 -1.26
C ALA A 6 -3.29 -16.79 -0.58
N HIS A 7 -3.38 -17.88 0.18
CA HIS A 7 -4.65 -18.38 0.74
C HIS A 7 -4.97 -17.82 2.15
N ASP A 8 -4.01 -17.18 2.79
CA ASP A 8 -4.05 -16.64 4.17
C ASP A 8 -4.56 -15.19 4.27
N ARG A 9 -5.21 -14.68 3.21
CA ARG A 9 -5.62 -13.27 3.07
C ARG A 9 -6.88 -13.14 2.24
N VAL A 10 -7.53 -11.97 2.36
CA VAL A 10 -8.70 -11.59 1.57
C VAL A 10 -8.29 -10.61 0.47
N TYR A 11 -9.12 -10.45 -0.54
CA TYR A 11 -8.83 -9.68 -1.74
C TYR A 11 -9.93 -8.65 -2.05
N THR A 12 -9.56 -7.59 -2.75
CA THR A 12 -10.50 -6.57 -3.25
C THR A 12 -10.75 -6.74 -4.75
N LEU A 13 -11.81 -6.10 -5.24
CA LEU A 13 -12.09 -6.00 -6.68
C LEU A 13 -11.00 -5.23 -7.45
N GLU A 14 -10.25 -4.36 -6.77
CA GLU A 14 -9.10 -3.64 -7.35
C GLU A 14 -7.79 -4.45 -7.27
N HIS A 15 -7.89 -5.75 -7.01
CA HIS A 15 -6.76 -6.69 -6.92
C HIS A 15 -5.73 -6.33 -5.84
N LEU A 16 -6.19 -5.73 -4.74
CA LEU A 16 -5.41 -5.64 -3.51
C LEU A 16 -5.58 -6.91 -2.70
N TRP A 17 -4.53 -7.32 -2.00
CA TRP A 17 -4.63 -8.29 -0.93
C TRP A 17 -4.56 -7.59 0.43
N LEU A 18 -5.33 -8.11 1.39
CA LEU A 18 -5.48 -7.56 2.73
C LEU A 18 -5.18 -8.63 3.77
N GLN A 19 -4.20 -8.38 4.62
CA GLN A 19 -3.82 -9.27 5.71
C GLN A 19 -3.92 -8.57 7.05
N SER A 20 -4.94 -8.94 7.84
CA SER A 20 -5.14 -8.42 9.19
C SER A 20 -4.26 -9.16 10.21
N PHE A 21 -3.72 -8.43 11.17
CA PHE A 21 -2.98 -8.99 12.29
C PHE A 21 -3.23 -8.17 13.56
N ASP A 22 -3.41 -8.87 14.67
CA ASP A 22 -3.61 -8.26 15.98
C ASP A 22 -2.30 -7.74 16.56
N VAL A 23 -2.28 -6.46 16.92
CA VAL A 23 -1.19 -5.84 17.66
C VAL A 23 -1.60 -5.69 19.12
N LYS A 24 -0.99 -6.53 19.96
CA LYS A 24 -1.20 -6.50 21.42
C LYS A 24 -0.66 -5.20 21.98
N SER A 25 -1.52 -4.40 22.61
CA SER A 25 -1.05 -3.22 23.33
C SER A 25 -0.20 -3.64 24.54
N ARG A 26 0.88 -2.89 24.79
CA ARG A 26 1.70 -3.05 26.01
C ARG A 26 0.97 -2.54 27.27
N SER A 27 -0.11 -1.79 27.12
CA SER A 27 -0.87 -1.18 28.21
C SER A 27 -2.16 -1.97 28.50
N LYS A 28 -2.44 -2.28 29.78
CA LYS A 28 -3.71 -2.93 30.22
C LYS A 28 -4.98 -2.09 29.98
N HIS A 29 -4.85 -0.87 29.47
CA HIS A 29 -5.94 0.10 29.26
C HIS A 29 -6.21 0.40 27.79
N GLU A 30 -5.47 -0.22 26.87
CA GLU A 30 -5.67 -0.07 25.43
C GLU A 30 -6.19 -1.38 24.86
N GLU A 31 -7.26 -1.28 24.07
CA GLU A 31 -7.85 -2.42 23.37
C GLU A 31 -6.86 -2.94 22.31
N ASP A 32 -6.94 -4.25 22.02
CA ASP A 32 -6.17 -4.84 20.92
C ASP A 32 -6.53 -4.10 19.62
N GLN A 33 -5.52 -3.63 18.90
CA GLN A 33 -5.70 -2.90 17.65
C GLN A 33 -5.44 -3.84 16.49
N ILE A 34 -6.42 -3.97 15.60
CA ILE A 34 -6.26 -4.69 14.34
C ILE A 34 -5.53 -3.78 13.39
N HIS A 35 -4.40 -4.25 12.85
CA HIS A 35 -3.71 -3.60 11.75
C HIS A 35 -3.92 -4.44 10.49
N VAL A 36 -3.99 -3.79 9.34
CA VAL A 36 -4.17 -4.44 8.04
C VAL A 36 -2.99 -4.07 7.16
N LYS A 37 -2.27 -5.09 6.71
CA LYS A 37 -1.23 -4.99 5.69
C LYS A 37 -1.88 -5.11 4.31
N ILE A 38 -1.59 -4.16 3.44
CA ILE A 38 -2.17 -4.05 2.10
C ILE A 38 -1.04 -4.16 1.08
N GLY A 39 -1.24 -4.94 0.03
CA GLY A 39 -0.35 -4.99 -1.11
C GLY A 39 -1.05 -5.35 -2.41
N LEU A 40 -0.27 -5.46 -3.47
CA LEU A 40 -0.75 -5.72 -4.83
C LEU A 40 -0.77 -7.22 -5.12
N SER A 41 -1.84 -7.71 -5.74
CA SER A 41 -1.91 -9.08 -6.24
C SER A 41 -1.00 -9.27 -7.46
N GLU A 42 -0.42 -10.46 -7.61
CA GLU A 42 0.35 -10.84 -8.80
C GLU A 42 -0.48 -10.78 -10.09
N PHE A 43 -1.81 -10.80 -9.97
CA PHE A 43 -2.71 -10.61 -11.11
C PHE A 43 -2.43 -9.31 -11.87
N LEU A 44 -2.13 -8.21 -11.17
CA LEU A 44 -1.89 -6.91 -11.81
C LEU A 44 -0.71 -6.96 -12.80
N ARG A 45 0.39 -7.64 -12.43
CA ARG A 45 1.52 -7.81 -13.35
C ARG A 45 1.23 -8.79 -14.47
N ALA A 46 0.43 -9.83 -14.20
CA ALA A 46 0.07 -10.82 -15.21
C ALA A 46 -0.79 -10.22 -16.33
N GLU A 47 -1.76 -9.38 -15.95
CA GLU A 47 -2.69 -8.72 -16.87
C GLU A 47 -2.06 -7.46 -17.50
N TYR A 48 -1.60 -6.53 -16.68
CA TYR A 48 -1.13 -5.21 -17.11
C TYR A 48 0.39 -5.13 -17.35
N GLY A 49 1.12 -6.24 -17.23
CA GLY A 49 2.58 -6.32 -17.39
C GLY A 49 3.34 -5.86 -16.15
N ASP A 50 4.68 -6.03 -16.17
CA ASP A 50 5.52 -5.74 -15.00
C ASP A 50 5.29 -4.35 -14.40
N ILE A 51 5.26 -4.30 -13.07
CA ILE A 51 5.13 -3.07 -12.31
C ILE A 51 6.49 -2.37 -12.32
N VAL A 52 6.53 -1.17 -12.89
CA VAL A 52 7.76 -0.38 -13.04
C VAL A 52 7.87 0.76 -12.01
N ARG A 53 6.76 1.08 -11.33
CA ARG A 53 6.74 2.07 -10.26
C ARG A 53 5.50 1.91 -9.37
N VAL A 54 5.72 2.00 -8.07
CA VAL A 54 4.66 2.17 -7.06
C VAL A 54 4.82 3.56 -6.46
N VAL A 55 3.70 4.25 -6.23
CA VAL A 55 3.67 5.51 -5.50
C VAL A 55 2.63 5.40 -4.40
N LEU A 56 3.08 5.65 -3.18
CA LEU A 56 2.26 5.58 -1.97
C LEU A 56 1.75 6.98 -1.59
N PRO A 57 0.71 7.08 -0.74
CA PRO A 57 0.13 8.37 -0.38
C PRO A 57 1.04 9.04 0.66
N HIS A 58 1.92 9.93 0.18
CA HIS A 58 2.77 10.75 1.05
C HIS A 58 2.02 12.03 1.46
N PRO A 59 1.73 12.25 2.76
CA PRO A 59 1.07 13.47 3.22
C PRO A 59 1.94 14.74 3.14
N GLN A 60 3.16 14.66 2.59
CA GLN A 60 4.11 15.79 2.48
C GLN A 60 4.26 16.34 1.06
N GLU A 61 3.18 16.56 0.30
CA GLU A 61 3.23 17.43 -0.90
C GLU A 61 2.09 18.45 -0.95
N SER A 62 1.73 19.02 0.21
CA SER A 62 1.08 20.33 0.28
C SER A 62 1.98 21.30 1.04
N GLY A 63 3.13 21.67 0.47
CA GLY A 63 3.90 22.81 1.01
C GLY A 63 5.41 22.90 0.80
N ASN A 64 6.07 22.09 -0.04
CA ASN A 64 7.47 22.34 -0.37
C ASN A 64 7.59 23.15 -1.66
N PHE A 65 7.24 24.44 -1.57
CA PHE A 65 7.57 25.43 -2.59
C PHE A 65 9.10 25.55 -2.64
N THR A 66 9.68 25.31 -3.82
CA THR A 66 11.12 25.46 -4.10
C THR A 66 11.65 26.79 -3.56
N LEU A 67 12.70 26.74 -2.75
CA LEU A 67 13.46 27.91 -2.32
C LEU A 67 14.08 28.58 -3.55
N ASP A 68 13.86 29.87 -3.73
CA ASP A 68 14.82 30.72 -4.42
C ASP A 68 16.10 30.73 -3.57
N VAL A 69 17.10 29.98 -4.05
CA VAL A 69 18.45 29.93 -3.49
C VAL A 69 19.13 31.25 -3.83
N ASP A 70 19.20 32.17 -2.89
CA ASP A 70 20.28 33.17 -2.88
C ASP A 70 21.52 32.52 -2.25
N GLU A 71 22.60 32.64 -3.00
CA GLU A 71 23.95 32.09 -2.82
C GLU A 71 24.53 32.36 -1.42
N ASP A 72 25.40 31.44 -0.98
CA ASP A 72 26.34 31.55 0.17
C ASP A 72 25.87 30.95 1.52
N SER A 73 26.16 29.67 1.73
CA SER A 73 26.67 29.11 3.00
C SER A 73 26.98 27.61 2.86
N ASP A 74 28.26 27.25 3.06
CA ASP A 74 28.75 25.91 3.35
C ASP A 74 27.94 25.25 4.48
N ASP A 75 27.25 24.13 4.22
CA ASP A 75 27.10 23.02 5.17
C ASP A 75 26.60 21.75 4.46
N GLU A 76 27.32 20.63 4.62
CA GLU A 76 27.02 19.30 4.09
C GLU A 76 25.78 18.66 4.75
N GLN A 77 24.58 19.22 4.55
CA GLN A 77 23.35 18.61 5.09
C GLN A 77 22.77 17.56 4.16
N LEU A 78 23.24 16.34 4.40
CA LEU A 78 22.54 15.07 4.23
C LEU A 78 21.02 15.26 4.19
N SER A 79 20.43 14.96 3.04
CA SER A 79 19.00 14.78 2.86
C SER A 79 18.49 13.70 3.80
N SER A 80 18.14 14.08 5.02
CA SER A 80 17.37 13.24 5.93
C SER A 80 15.93 13.30 5.46
N VAL A 81 15.62 12.50 4.43
CA VAL A 81 14.25 12.20 4.03
C VAL A 81 13.65 11.50 5.25
N ALA A 82 12.88 12.26 6.05
CA ALA A 82 12.07 11.66 7.09
C ALA A 82 11.12 10.66 6.41
N PRO A 83 10.97 9.43 6.94
CA PRO A 83 9.94 8.53 6.43
C PRO A 83 8.59 9.27 6.53
N PRO A 84 7.70 9.13 5.53
CA PRO A 84 6.40 9.76 5.56
C PRO A 84 5.71 9.41 6.87
N LEU A 85 5.27 10.45 7.58
CA LEU A 85 4.76 10.30 8.93
C LEU A 85 3.50 9.43 8.91
N ALA A 86 3.62 8.21 9.44
CA ALA A 86 2.54 7.42 9.97
C ALA A 86 1.58 8.32 10.77
N GLY A 87 0.30 8.36 10.38
CA GLY A 87 -0.67 9.22 11.05
C GLY A 87 -1.82 9.75 10.20
N ASP A 88 -1.73 9.65 8.87
CA ASP A 88 -2.72 10.20 7.95
C ASP A 88 -4.02 9.40 7.93
N GLU A 89 -5.17 10.07 7.87
CA GLU A 89 -6.49 9.42 7.77
C GLU A 89 -6.93 9.42 6.30
N ILE A 90 -7.05 8.22 5.72
CA ILE A 90 -7.50 8.01 4.35
C ILE A 90 -8.99 7.66 4.37
N GLY A 91 -9.78 8.44 3.64
CA GLY A 91 -11.21 8.23 3.48
C GLY A 91 -11.55 7.06 2.56
N LEU A 92 -12.77 6.51 2.70
CA LEU A 92 -13.30 5.55 1.72
C LEU A 92 -13.27 6.16 0.31
N GLY A 93 -12.70 5.43 -0.65
CA GLY A 93 -12.63 5.87 -2.04
C GLY A 93 -11.57 6.95 -2.31
N GLU A 94 -10.75 7.32 -1.34
CA GLU A 94 -9.60 8.20 -1.55
C GLU A 94 -8.41 7.44 -2.17
N LEU A 95 -7.49 8.12 -2.85
CA LEU A 95 -6.39 7.44 -3.55
C LEU A 95 -5.43 6.79 -2.54
N LEU A 96 -5.26 5.47 -2.62
CA LEU A 96 -4.40 4.71 -1.72
C LEU A 96 -3.07 4.35 -2.37
N ILE A 97 -3.07 3.87 -3.62
CA ILE A 97 -1.85 3.43 -4.32
C ILE A 97 -1.95 3.85 -5.78
N THR A 98 -0.87 4.43 -6.32
CA THR A 98 -0.72 4.57 -7.78
C THR A 98 0.30 3.56 -8.28
N VAL A 99 -0.12 2.71 -9.22
CA VAL A 99 0.72 1.69 -9.84
C VAL A 99 0.96 2.08 -11.30
N ARG A 100 2.22 2.05 -11.71
CA ARG A 100 2.60 2.16 -13.12
C ARG A 100 3.16 0.83 -13.58
N THR A 101 2.55 0.25 -14.60
CA THR A 101 3.07 -0.94 -15.26
C THR A 101 3.70 -0.57 -16.60
N THR A 102 4.24 -1.57 -17.28
CA THR A 102 4.73 -1.43 -18.66
C THR A 102 3.62 -1.11 -19.67
N LYS A 103 2.36 -1.47 -19.37
CA LYS A 103 1.23 -1.23 -20.28
C LYS A 103 0.36 -0.03 -19.86
N ASP A 104 0.11 0.13 -18.56
CA ASP A 104 -0.94 1.01 -18.05
C ASP A 104 -0.54 1.76 -16.77
N ARG A 105 -1.37 2.74 -16.40
CA ARG A 105 -1.33 3.41 -15.10
C ARG A 105 -2.63 3.12 -14.37
N ILE A 106 -2.53 2.55 -13.18
CA ILE A 106 -3.65 2.11 -12.35
C ILE A 106 -3.67 2.97 -11.10
N LEU A 107 -4.84 3.51 -10.77
CA LEU A 107 -5.09 4.29 -9.56
C LEU A 107 -6.00 3.42 -8.70
N ILE A 108 -5.54 3.05 -7.52
CA ILE A 108 -6.28 2.17 -6.61
C ILE A 108 -6.72 2.99 -5.41
N ASN A 109 -8.02 2.95 -5.14
CA ASN A 109 -8.63 3.73 -4.08
C ASN A 109 -8.70 2.91 -2.78
N ALA A 110 -8.85 3.59 -1.66
CA ALA A 110 -8.95 2.96 -0.35
C ALA A 110 -10.28 2.19 -0.24
N PRO A 111 -10.24 0.88 0.04
CA PRO A 111 -11.43 0.05 0.13
C PRO A 111 -12.24 0.28 1.41
N PHE A 112 -11.66 0.94 2.42
CA PHE A 112 -12.30 1.28 3.69
C PHE A 112 -11.60 2.49 4.33
N PRO A 113 -12.30 3.26 5.19
CA PRO A 113 -11.67 4.35 5.92
C PRO A 113 -10.62 3.80 6.89
N CYS A 114 -9.40 4.32 6.82
CA CYS A 114 -8.30 3.83 7.63
C CYS A 114 -7.27 4.91 7.96
N LYS A 115 -6.52 4.69 9.03
CA LYS A 115 -5.38 5.51 9.41
C LYS A 115 -4.08 4.84 8.96
N VAL A 116 -3.25 5.53 8.20
CA VAL A 116 -1.94 5.05 7.77
C VAL A 116 -1.02 4.90 8.98
N LEU A 117 -0.44 3.71 9.13
CA LEU A 117 0.51 3.40 10.19
C LEU A 117 1.93 3.23 9.67
N GLU A 118 2.09 2.72 8.45
CA GLU A 118 3.41 2.50 7.86
C GLU A 118 3.31 2.46 6.33
N LEU A 119 4.29 3.05 5.66
CA LEU A 119 4.44 2.99 4.21
C LEU A 119 5.73 2.23 3.91
N ASN A 120 5.65 1.29 2.97
CA ASN A 120 6.82 0.54 2.54
C ASN A 120 7.60 1.35 1.52
N GLY A 121 8.60 2.11 1.97
CA GLY A 121 9.49 2.86 1.09
C GLY A 121 10.28 1.94 0.13
N ASP A 122 10.56 0.70 0.54
CA ASP A 122 11.34 -0.23 -0.28
C ASP A 122 10.65 -0.55 -1.62
N VAL A 123 9.32 -0.60 -1.68
CA VAL A 123 8.60 -0.85 -2.95
C VAL A 123 8.53 0.40 -3.85
N GLU A 124 8.68 1.59 -3.29
CA GLU A 124 8.75 2.83 -4.06
C GLU A 124 10.14 3.03 -4.67
N ASP A 125 11.19 2.68 -3.91
CA ASP A 125 12.57 2.66 -4.39
C ASP A 125 12.86 1.47 -5.32
N ASN A 126 12.27 0.31 -5.04
CA ASN A 126 12.44 -0.93 -5.79
C ASN A 126 11.10 -1.62 -6.09
N SER A 127 10.53 -1.31 -7.26
CA SER A 127 9.27 -1.92 -7.71
C SER A 127 9.41 -3.41 -8.09
N ASP A 128 10.61 -3.98 -8.18
CA ASP A 128 10.74 -5.43 -8.40
C ASP A 128 10.21 -6.24 -7.21
N LEU A 129 10.17 -5.68 -6.00
CA LEU A 129 9.60 -6.34 -4.83
C LEU A 129 8.12 -6.68 -4.99
N VAL A 130 7.33 -5.81 -5.62
CA VAL A 130 5.91 -6.10 -5.92
C VAL A 130 5.75 -7.09 -7.07
N ASN A 131 6.77 -7.25 -7.93
CA ASN A 131 6.76 -8.27 -8.96
C ASN A 131 7.12 -9.64 -8.37
N ASP A 132 8.28 -9.76 -7.71
CA ASP A 132 8.82 -11.04 -7.28
C ASP A 132 8.29 -11.53 -5.93
N GLU A 133 7.99 -10.60 -5.02
CA GLU A 133 7.60 -10.90 -3.63
C GLU A 133 6.28 -10.23 -3.25
N ALA A 134 5.32 -10.17 -4.18
CA ALA A 134 4.01 -9.53 -4.03
C ALA A 134 3.30 -9.84 -2.71
N TYR A 135 3.44 -11.08 -2.20
CA TYR A 135 2.80 -11.55 -0.97
C TYR A 135 3.69 -11.55 0.27
N GLY A 136 4.98 -11.22 0.12
CA GLY A 136 6.00 -11.15 1.16
C GLY A 136 6.41 -9.70 1.46
N ASP A 137 7.61 -9.32 0.99
CA ASP A 137 8.17 -7.98 1.19
C ASP A 137 7.65 -6.94 0.19
N GLY A 138 6.92 -7.34 -0.84
CA GLY A 138 6.21 -6.48 -1.81
C GLY A 138 4.91 -5.86 -1.29
N TRP A 139 4.76 -5.67 0.02
CA TRP A 139 3.60 -4.98 0.58
C TRP A 139 3.72 -3.46 0.40
N CYS A 140 2.61 -2.76 0.37
CA CYS A 140 2.60 -1.32 0.07
C CYS A 140 2.41 -0.48 1.33
N ILE A 141 1.37 -0.78 2.11
CA ILE A 141 0.95 0.06 3.22
C ILE A 141 0.39 -0.78 4.37
N ILE A 142 0.66 -0.37 5.59
CA ILE A 142 0.01 -0.89 6.80
C ILE A 142 -0.89 0.21 7.35
N VAL A 143 -2.15 -0.15 7.60
CA VAL A 143 -3.17 0.77 8.08
C VAL A 143 -3.86 0.23 9.33
N LYS A 144 -4.40 1.13 10.14
CA LYS A 144 -5.40 0.85 11.17
C LYS A 144 -6.77 1.16 10.57
N PRO A 145 -7.58 0.17 10.21
CA PRO A 145 -8.95 0.43 9.79
C PRO A 145 -9.78 1.08 10.90
N HIS A 146 -10.73 1.94 10.52
CA HIS A 146 -11.75 2.43 11.46
C HIS A 146 -12.90 1.45 11.62
N ASP A 147 -13.27 0.77 10.54
CA ASP A 147 -14.32 -0.25 10.48
C ASP A 147 -13.83 -1.31 9.47
N PHE A 148 -13.47 -2.50 9.97
CA PHE A 148 -12.96 -3.58 9.14
C PHE A 148 -13.70 -4.86 9.42
N ASP A 149 -14.35 -5.34 8.37
CA ASP A 149 -15.09 -6.58 8.36
C ASP A 149 -14.57 -7.42 7.20
N GLN A 150 -13.97 -8.58 7.49
CA GLN A 150 -13.34 -9.41 6.46
C GLN A 150 -14.35 -9.97 5.47
N ASP A 151 -15.60 -10.18 5.90
CA ASP A 151 -16.69 -10.71 5.08
C ASP A 151 -17.16 -9.71 3.99
N GLN A 152 -16.71 -8.45 4.05
CA GLN A 152 -16.93 -7.48 2.96
C GLN A 152 -15.96 -7.65 1.79
N PHE A 153 -14.92 -8.45 1.95
CA PHE A 153 -13.88 -8.70 0.94
C PHE A 153 -14.00 -10.11 0.38
N LEU A 154 -13.38 -10.31 -0.78
CA LEU A 154 -13.39 -11.60 -1.46
C LEU A 154 -12.45 -12.54 -0.73
N ASN A 155 -12.95 -13.71 -0.36
CA ASN A 155 -12.07 -14.81 -0.02
C ASN A 155 -11.31 -15.30 -1.27
N VAL A 156 -10.40 -16.25 -1.07
CA VAL A 156 -9.52 -16.75 -2.13
C VAL A 156 -10.30 -17.42 -3.25
N GLU A 157 -11.32 -18.21 -2.91
CA GLU A 157 -12.18 -18.92 -3.87
C GLU A 157 -12.98 -17.90 -4.69
N GLU A 158 -13.62 -16.93 -4.01
CA GLU A 158 -14.38 -15.86 -4.66
C GLU A 158 -13.50 -14.98 -5.56
N TYR A 159 -12.26 -14.69 -5.14
CA TYR A 159 -11.31 -13.96 -5.96
C TYR A 159 -10.91 -14.75 -7.20
N ILE A 160 -10.64 -16.06 -7.07
CA ILE A 160 -10.34 -16.94 -8.22
C ILE A 160 -11.52 -17.01 -9.18
N GLU A 161 -12.74 -17.15 -8.67
CA GLU A 161 -13.96 -17.16 -9.49
C GLU A 161 -14.09 -15.85 -10.26
N MET A 162 -13.96 -14.71 -9.58
CA MET A 162 -13.98 -13.39 -10.21
C MET A 162 -12.92 -13.26 -11.31
N LEU A 163 -11.70 -13.74 -11.08
CA LEU A 163 -10.63 -13.71 -12.08
C LEU A 163 -10.90 -14.60 -13.30
N ASN A 164 -11.61 -15.72 -13.13
CA ASN A 164 -11.96 -16.61 -14.25
C ASN A 164 -13.11 -16.05 -15.13
N GLU A 165 -13.87 -15.09 -14.61
CA GLU A 165 -14.96 -14.43 -15.35
C GLU A 165 -14.51 -13.20 -16.16
N LEU A 166 -13.26 -12.75 -15.98
CA LEU A 166 -12.63 -11.67 -16.75
C LEU A 166 -12.17 -12.15 -18.14
#